data_AF-A0A0F8WDI1-F1
#
_entry.id   AF-A0A0F8WDI1-F1
#
_cell.length_a   1.000
_cell.length_b   1.000
_cell.length_c   1.000
_cell.angle_alpha   90.00
_cell.angle_beta   90.00
_cell.angle_gamma   90.00
#
_symmetry.space_group_name_H-M   'P 1'
#
loop_
_entity.id
_entity.type
_entity.pdbx_description
1 polymer ?
#
loop_
_entity_poly.entity_id
_entity_poly.type
_entity_poly.pdbx_seq_one_letter_code
_entity_poly.pdbx_strand_id
1 'polypeptide(L)' 'HNANLFSERGTHAQCYNCNLNLKGNTLVYRRKIIELYGKGADEELEEIDRQLKKFTIPDLKELEAELKDKIKLLEEK' A
#
# COMPACT_ATOMS: atom_id res chain seq x y z
N HIS A 1 -0.78 9.62 -10.58
CA HIS A 1 -1.38 8.39 -10.07
C HIS A 1 -0.94 8.27 -8.63
N ASN A 2 -1.88 8.46 -7.68
CA ASN A 2 -1.62 8.55 -6.24
C ASN A 2 -2.74 7.93 -5.39
N ALA A 3 -3.78 7.38 -6.03
CA ALA A 3 -4.95 6.91 -5.32
C ALA A 3 -4.70 5.66 -4.48
N ASN A 4 -3.66 4.88 -4.82
CA ASN A 4 -3.25 3.70 -4.05
C ASN A 4 -2.08 3.96 -3.09
N LEU A 5 -1.63 5.21 -2.90
CA LEU A 5 -0.42 5.56 -2.12
C LEU A 5 -0.43 5.03 -0.68
N PHE A 6 -1.61 5.00 -0.07
CA PHE A 6 -1.83 4.49 1.29
C PHE A 6 -2.61 3.17 1.32
N SER A 7 -2.65 2.45 0.19
CA SER A 7 -3.29 1.13 0.13
C SER A 7 -2.51 0.14 0.98
N GLU A 8 -3.19 -0.54 1.91
CA GLU A 8 -2.57 -1.60 2.70
C GLU A 8 -2.03 -2.75 1.83
N ARG A 9 -2.58 -2.94 0.61
CA ARG A 9 -2.09 -3.91 -0.37
C ARG A 9 -0.90 -3.41 -1.19
N GLY A 10 -0.66 -2.10 -1.21
CA GLY A 10 0.37 -1.44 -2.03
C GLY A 10 1.56 -0.90 -1.23
N THR A 11 1.46 -0.81 0.09
CA THR A 11 2.40 -0.07 0.94
C THR A 11 3.06 -0.97 1.99
N HIS A 12 3.83 -1.96 1.54
CA HIS A 12 4.60 -2.83 2.44
C HIS A 12 5.95 -2.23 2.80
N ALA A 13 6.41 -2.48 4.03
CA ALA A 13 7.77 -2.15 4.44
C ALA A 13 8.80 -2.91 3.59
N GLN A 14 9.81 -2.19 3.10
CA GLN A 14 10.90 -2.76 2.30
C GLN A 14 12.25 -2.41 2.95
N CYS A 15 13.26 -3.29 2.79
CA CYS A 15 14.61 -2.99 3.26
C CYS A 15 15.28 -1.89 2.42
N TYR A 16 16.36 -1.29 2.95
CA TYR A 16 17.12 -0.24 2.27
C TYR A 16 17.52 -0.62 0.83
N ASN A 17 18.02 -1.85 0.64
CA ASN A 17 18.46 -2.29 -0.67
C ASN A 17 17.29 -2.41 -1.67
N CYS A 18 16.16 -3.00 -1.25
CA CYS A 18 15.00 -3.14 -2.11
C CYS A 18 14.37 -1.78 -2.45
N ASN A 19 14.18 -0.92 -1.44
CA ASN A 19 13.50 0.36 -1.62
C ASN A 19 14.37 1.40 -2.34
N LEU A 20 15.62 1.59 -1.90
CA LEU A 20 16.51 2.64 -2.42
C LEU A 20 17.40 2.14 -3.56
N ASN A 21 18.25 1.15 -3.32
CA ASN A 21 19.22 0.71 -4.34
C ASN A 21 18.52 0.13 -5.59
N LEU A 22 17.46 -0.65 -5.37
CA LEU A 22 16.68 -1.29 -6.44
C LEU A 22 15.38 -0.54 -6.77
N LYS A 23 15.21 0.68 -6.23
CA LYS A 23 14.07 1.57 -6.54
C LYS A 23 12.70 0.89 -6.39
N GLY A 24 12.47 0.27 -5.24
CA GLY A 24 11.25 -0.47 -4.92
C GLY A 24 11.22 -1.93 -5.40
N ASN A 25 12.27 -2.38 -6.12
CA ASN A 25 12.40 -3.74 -6.67
C ASN A 25 11.09 -4.22 -7.34
N THR A 26 10.56 -3.40 -8.24
CA THR A 26 9.15 -3.42 -8.67
C THR A 26 8.67 -4.76 -9.20
N LEU A 27 9.47 -5.50 -9.97
CA LEU A 27 9.09 -6.81 -10.50
C LEU A 27 8.96 -7.87 -9.41
N VAL A 28 9.90 -7.90 -8.46
CA VAL A 28 9.83 -8.83 -7.32
C VAL A 28 8.66 -8.45 -6.42
N TYR A 29 8.48 -7.15 -6.18
CA TYR A 29 7.38 -6.65 -5.38
C TYR A 29 6.02 -6.99 -5.99
N ARG A 30 5.84 -6.79 -7.31
CA ARG A 30 4.63 -7.17 -8.05
C ARG A 30 4.32 -8.67 -7.92
N ARG A 31 5.34 -9.54 -8.04
CA ARG A 31 5.17 -10.99 -7.82
C ARG A 31 4.71 -11.31 -6.40
N LYS A 32 5.23 -10.59 -5.40
CA LYS A 32 4.83 -10.76 -4.00
C LYS A 32 3.41 -10.27 -3.73
N ILE A 33 2.95 -9.20 -4.38
CA ILE A 33 1.54 -8.78 -4.33
C ILE A 33 0.61 -9.89 -4.81
N ILE A 34 0.94 -10.53 -5.94
CA ILE A 34 0.17 -11.65 -6.49
C ILE A 34 0.17 -12.85 -5.52
N GLU A 35 1.29 -13.14 -4.88
CA GLU A 35 1.42 -14.22 -3.90
C GLU A 35 0.56 -13.97 -2.65
N LEU A 36 0.52 -12.73 -2.14
CA LEU A 36 -0.22 -12.36 -0.92
C LEU A 36 -1.73 -12.24 -1.14
N TYR A 37 -2.15 -11.68 -2.28
CA TYR A 37 -3.54 -11.30 -2.52
C TYR A 37 -4.21 -12.02 -3.69
N GLY A 38 -3.48 -12.91 -4.37
CA GLY A 38 -3.98 -13.68 -5.50
C GLY A 38 -3.77 -13.00 -6.86
N LYS A 39 -4.07 -13.77 -7.92
CA LYS A 39 -3.96 -13.33 -9.32
C LYS A 39 -4.88 -12.15 -9.59
N GLY A 40 -4.36 -11.09 -10.22
CA GLY A 40 -5.10 -9.87 -10.58
C GLY A 40 -4.96 -8.74 -9.56
N ALA A 41 -4.43 -9.01 -8.37
CA ALA A 41 -4.23 -7.99 -7.34
C ALA A 41 -3.30 -6.84 -7.77
N ASP A 42 -2.30 -7.15 -8.58
CA ASP A 42 -1.39 -6.17 -9.16
C ASP A 42 -2.08 -5.28 -10.20
N GLU A 43 -2.94 -5.86 -11.03
CA GLU A 43 -3.73 -5.12 -12.04
C GLU A 43 -4.78 -4.23 -11.38
N GLU A 44 -5.45 -4.71 -10.33
CA GLU A 44 -6.37 -3.90 -9.52
C GLU A 44 -5.68 -2.66 -8.92
N LEU A 45 -4.48 -2.84 -8.36
CA LEU A 45 -3.70 -1.73 -7.80
C LEU A 45 -3.27 -0.73 -8.87
N GLU A 46 -2.92 -1.21 -10.07
CA GLU A 46 -2.57 -0.37 -11.21
C GLU A 46 -3.79 0.44 -11.71
N GLU A 47 -4.97 -0.18 -11.78
CA GLU A 47 -6.22 0.50 -12.13
C GLU A 47 -6.65 1.53 -11.08
N ILE A 48 -6.47 1.25 -9.79
CA ILE A 48 -6.71 2.24 -8.73
C ILE A 48 -5.76 3.42 -8.90
N ASP A 49 -4.46 3.17 -9.13
CA ASP A 49 -3.46 4.23 -9.26
C ASP A 49 -3.83 5.22 -10.39
N ARG A 50 -4.43 4.71 -11.48
CA ARG A 50 -4.91 5.51 -12.62
C ARG A 50 -5.92 6.58 -12.23
N GLN A 51 -6.61 6.42 -11.11
CA GLN A 51 -7.57 7.38 -10.59
C GLN A 51 -6.90 8.60 -9.95
N LEU A 52 -7.56 9.77 -10.05
CA LEU A 52 -7.11 10.98 -9.37
C LEU A 52 -7.73 11.04 -7.97
N LYS A 53 -6.90 11.00 -6.93
CA LYS A 53 -7.34 11.18 -5.55
C LYS A 53 -6.67 12.40 -4.93
N LYS A 54 -7.47 13.38 -4.52
CA LYS A 54 -6.97 14.54 -3.78
C LYS A 54 -7.13 14.27 -2.29
N PHE A 55 -6.02 13.99 -1.61
CA PHE A 55 -6.02 13.88 -0.15
C PHE A 55 -6.04 15.27 0.48
N THR A 56 -6.99 15.49 1.37
CA THR A 56 -7.02 16.66 2.25
C THR A 56 -6.40 16.31 3.61
N ILE A 57 -6.03 17.33 4.39
CA ILE A 57 -5.52 17.13 5.75
C ILE A 57 -6.53 16.36 6.63
N PRO A 58 -7.84 16.68 6.61
CA PRO A 58 -8.86 15.85 7.28
C PRO A 58 -8.83 14.38 6.85
N ASP A 59 -8.84 14.09 5.55
CA ASP A 59 -8.84 12.69 5.06
C ASP A 59 -7.64 11.90 5.59
N LEU A 60 -6.46 12.53 5.62
CA LEU A 60 -5.24 11.88 6.10
C LEU A 60 -5.27 11.63 7.63
N LYS A 61 -5.89 12.54 8.40
CA LYS A 61 -6.07 12.37 9.84
C LYS A 61 -7.07 11.27 10.17
N GLU A 62 -8.15 11.17 9.39
CA GLU A 62 -9.12 10.09 9.50
C GLU A 62 -8.46 8.75 9.19
N LEU A 63 -7.72 8.66 8.08
CA LEU A 63 -6.98 7.46 7.72
C LEU A 63 -5.94 7.05 8.78
N GLU A 64 -5.22 8.02 9.35
CA GLU A 64 -4.28 7.76 10.45
C GLU A 64 -4.98 7.18 11.68
N ALA A 65 -6.14 7.71 12.05
CA ALA A 65 -6.91 7.23 13.19
C ALA A 65 -7.40 5.79 12.95
N GLU A 66 -7.99 5.52 11.79
CA GLU A 66 -8.46 4.18 11.39
C GLU A 66 -7.34 3.13 11.46
N LEU A 67 -6.16 3.44 10.90
CA LEU A 67 -5.02 2.52 10.91
C LEU A 67 -4.47 2.28 12.32
N LYS A 68 -4.42 3.32 13.18
CA LYS A 68 -4.02 3.17 14.58
C LYS A 68 -4.96 2.28 15.36
N ASP A 69 -6.27 2.41 15.15
CA ASP A 69 -7.25 1.56 15.83
C ASP A 69 -7.17 0.11 15.34
N LYS A 70 -6.94 -0.10 14.04
CA LYS A 70 -6.70 -1.42 13.48
C LYS A 70 -5.46 -2.09 14.08
N ILE A 71 -4.37 -1.34 14.30
CA ILE A 71 -3.16 -1.86 14.95
C ILE A 71 -3.48 -2.35 16.37
N LYS A 72 -4.16 -1.54 17.19
CA LYS A 72 -4.56 -1.95 18.56
C LYS A 72 -5.37 -3.25 18.54
N LEU A 73 -6.35 -3.34 17.65
CA LEU A 73 -7.20 -4.54 17.50
C LEU A 73 -6.42 -5.79 17.10
N LEU A 74 -5.29 -5.64 16.40
CA LEU A 74 -4.42 -6.74 16.00
C LEU A 74 -3.40 -7.10 17.09
N GLU A 75 -2.95 -6.15 17.90
CA GLU A 75 -2.03 -6.37 19.02
C GLU A 75 -2.72 -6.95 20.27
N GLU A 76 -4.03 -6.73 20.43
CA GLU A 76 -4.84 -7.29 21.52
C GLU A 76 -5.22 -8.78 21.29
N LYS A 77 -4.86 -9.38 20.16
CA LYS A 77 -5.07 -10.79 19.83
C LYS A 77 -3.84 -11.65 20.08
#